data_AF-A0A0N1IJW3-F1
#
_entry.id   AF-A0A0N1IJW3-F1
#
_cell.length_a   1.000
_cell.length_b   1.000
_cell.length_c   1.000
_cell.angle_alpha   90.00
_cell.angle_beta   90.00
_cell.angle_gamma   90.00
#
_symmetry.space_group_name_H-M   'P 1'
#
loop_
_entity.id
_entity.type
_entity.pdbx_description
1 polymer ?
#
loop_
_entity_poly.entity_id
_entity_poly.type
_entity_poly.pdbx_seq_one_letter_code
_entity_poly.pdbx_strand_id
1 'polypeptide(L)' 'MTWRRSVAADMKTVGLTWLQSKRRAQDRVSWRRTVDALCPTTGT' A
#
# COMPACT_ATOMS: atom_id res chain seq x y z
N MET A 1 18.41 1.57 2.51
CA MET A 1 16.93 1.42 2.62
C MET A 1 16.52 0.44 1.53
N THR A 2 15.82 -0.66 1.83
CA THR A 2 15.35 -1.57 0.76
C THR A 2 13.93 -1.19 0.37
N TRP A 3 13.59 -1.32 -0.91
CA TRP A 3 12.25 -1.02 -1.44
C TRP A 3 11.13 -1.66 -0.60
N ARG A 4 11.34 -2.92 -0.18
CA ARG A 4 10.41 -3.64 0.70
C ARG A 4 10.17 -2.97 2.05
N ARG A 5 11.19 -2.36 2.66
CA ARG A 5 11.06 -1.66 3.95
C ARG A 5 10.30 -0.34 3.79
N SER A 6 10.52 0.38 2.70
CA SER A 6 9.76 1.60 2.40
C SER A 6 8.29 1.29 2.21
N VAL A 7 7.95 0.33 1.34
CA VAL A 7 6.55 -0.08 1.12
C VAL A 7 5.90 -0.61 2.40
N ALA A 8 6.63 -1.34 3.24
CA ALA A 8 6.10 -1.80 4.53
C ALA A 8 5.87 -0.64 5.52
N ALA A 9 6.69 0.41 5.48
CA ALA A 9 6.49 1.62 6.27
C ALA A 9 5.26 2.38 5.78
N ASP A 10 5.10 2.56 4.47
CA ASP A 10 3.93 3.22 3.88
C ASP A 10 2.65 2.42 4.17
N MET A 11 2.69 1.09 4.07
CA MET A 11 1.55 0.24 4.47
C MET A 11 1.18 0.42 5.94
N LYS A 12 2.16 0.67 6.81
CA LYS A 12 1.92 0.93 8.22
C LYS A 12 1.25 2.30 8.46
N THR A 13 1.50 3.31 7.64
CA THR A 13 0.85 4.64 7.78
C THR A 13 -0.65 4.56 7.51
N VAL A 14 -1.07 3.69 6.59
CA VAL A 14 -2.49 3.40 6.29
C VAL A 14 -3.09 2.29 7.17
N GLY A 15 -2.38 1.86 8.22
CA GLY A 15 -2.86 0.86 9.19
C GLY A 15 -2.92 -0.58 8.66
N LEU A 16 -2.19 -0.89 7.59
CA LEU A 16 -2.16 -2.22 6.99
C LEU A 16 -0.92 -3.00 7.39
N THR A 17 -1.14 -4.28 7.71
CA THR A 17 -0.05 -5.23 7.88
C THR A 17 0.42 -5.76 6.53
N TRP A 18 1.69 -6.16 6.43
CA TRP A 18 2.26 -6.75 5.21
C TRP A 18 1.46 -7.96 4.69
N LEU A 19 0.88 -8.77 5.59
CA LEU A 19 0.06 -9.91 5.22
C LEU A 19 -1.29 -9.49 4.61
N GLN A 20 -1.95 -8.49 5.19
CA GLN A 20 -3.19 -7.93 4.64
C GLN A 20 -2.94 -7.28 3.29
N SER A 21 -1.82 -6.56 3.13
CA SER A 21 -1.44 -5.97 1.85
C SER A 21 -1.20 -7.03 0.78
N LYS A 22 -0.53 -8.14 1.12
CA LYS A 22 -0.38 -9.28 0.19
C LYS A 22 -1.72 -9.87 -0.25
N ARG A 23 -2.68 -10.03 0.67
CA ARG A 23 -4.03 -10.51 0.34
C ARG A 23 -4.76 -9.50 -0.54
N ARG A 24 -4.68 -8.20 -0.24
CA ARG A 24 -5.28 -7.14 -1.05
C ARG A 24 -4.64 -7.02 -2.43
N ALA A 25 -3.35 -7.30 -2.56
CA ALA A 25 -2.64 -7.30 -3.85
C ALA A 25 -3.13 -8.40 -4.80
N GLN A 26 -3.74 -9.47 -4.29
CA GLN A 26 -4.36 -10.53 -5.11
C GLN A 26 -5.69 -10.07 -5.73
N ASP A 27 -6.36 -9.10 -5.11
CA ASP A 27 -7.60 -8.50 -5.63
C ASP A 27 -7.29 -7.14 -6.26
N ARG A 28 -7.44 -7.04 -7.59
CA ARG A 28 -7.03 -5.84 -8.33
C ARG A 28 -7.77 -4.56 -7.87
N VAL A 29 -9.04 -4.68 -7.47
CA VAL A 29 -9.86 -3.53 -7.05
C VAL A 29 -9.43 -3.05 -5.67
N SER A 30 -9.22 -3.98 -4.75
CA SER A 30 -8.75 -3.75 -3.39
C SER A 30 -7.31 -3.24 -3.38
N TRP A 31 -6.48 -3.74 -4.31
CA TRP A 31 -5.12 -3.26 -4.52
C TRP A 31 -5.13 -1.81 -4.98
N ARG A 32 -5.95 -1.45 -5.97
CA ARG A 32 -6.04 -0.08 -6.46
C ARG A 32 -6.44 0.90 -5.34
N ARG A 33 -7.47 0.57 -4.56
CA ARG A 33 -7.87 1.38 -3.38
C ARG A 33 -6.74 1.54 -2.36
N THR A 34 -5.96 0.47 -2.17
CA THR A 34 -4.80 0.50 -1.25
C THR A 34 -3.69 1.39 -1.80
N VAL A 35 -3.40 1.32 -3.10
CA VAL A 35 -2.42 2.19 -3.77
C VAL A 35 -2.87 3.65 -3.77
N ASP A 36 -4.15 3.93 -4.03
CA ASP A 36 -4.69 5.31 -3.99
C ASP A 36 -4.60 5.92 -2.59
N ALA A 37 -4.76 5.09 -1.53
CA ALA A 37 -4.59 5.53 -0.15
C ALA A 37 -3.11 5.74 0.23
N LEU A 38 -2.19 4.96 -0.37
CA LEU A 38 -0.74 5.04 -0.11
C LEU A 38 -0.07 6.17 -0.89
N CYS A 39 -0.48 6.36 -2.13
CA CYS A 39 -0.04 7.40 -3.04
C CYS A 39 -1.26 8.24 -3.40
N PRO A 40 -1.71 9.14 -2.52
CA PRO A 40 -2.72 10.11 -2.91
C PRO A 40 -2.12 10.87 -4.07
N THR A 41 -2.72 10.73 -5.26
CA THR A 41 -2.34 11.44 -6.49
C THR A 41 -2.57 12.93 -6.23
N THR A 42 -1.62 13.54 -5.52
CA THR A 42 -1.56 14.97 -5.32
C THR A 42 -0.94 15.47 -6.61
N GLY A 43 -1.79 15.65 -7.61
CA GLY A 43 -1.40 16.38 -8.81
C GLY A 43 -0.97 17.78 -8.39
N THR A 44 0.33 18.01 -8.40
CA THR A 44 0.98 19.33 -8.45
C THR A 44 2.28 19.18 -9.20
#